data_AF-A0AA87Q3G7-F1
#
_entry.id   AF-A0AA87Q3G7-F1
#
_cell.length_a   1.000
_cell.length_b   1.000
_cell.length_c   1.000
_cell.angle_alpha   90.00
_cell.angle_beta   90.00
_cell.angle_gamma   90.00
#
_symmetry.space_group_name_H-M   'P 1'
#
loop_
_entity.id
_entity.type
_entity.pdbx_description
1 polymer ?
#
loop_
_entity_poly.entity_id
_entity_poly.type
_entity_poly.pdbx_seq_one_letter_code
_entity_poly.pdbx_strand_id
1 'polypeptide(L)' 'MASKSGRYVLSPLAEADLEEIWRYTAENWSVKQAETYHAGILDAFEGLASGLKVGRYADIREGYFKYAISSHVIYYR' A
#
# COMPACT_ATOMS: atom_id res chain seq x y z
N MET A 1 15.94 -3.67 -16.94
CA MET A 1 16.20 -4.22 -15.59
C MET A 1 14.93 -4.93 -15.16
N ALA A 2 14.95 -6.27 -15.06
CA ALA A 2 13.76 -7.03 -14.68
C ALA A 2 13.51 -6.85 -13.17
N SER A 3 12.38 -6.25 -12.81
CA SER A 3 11.91 -6.19 -11.43
C SER A 3 11.66 -7.62 -10.93
N LYS A 4 12.23 -8.01 -9.79
CA LYS A 4 11.84 -9.24 -9.10
C LYS A 4 10.38 -9.08 -8.68
N SER A 5 9.42 -9.77 -9.29
CA SER A 5 8.05 -9.78 -8.75
C SER A 5 8.02 -10.54 -7.43
N GLY A 6 7.91 -9.82 -6.32
CA GLY A 6 7.61 -10.41 -5.02
C GLY A 6 6.12 -10.73 -4.89
N ARG A 7 5.77 -11.81 -4.19
CA ARG A 7 4.38 -12.13 -3.88
C ARG A 7 4.00 -11.50 -2.54
N TYR A 8 2.85 -10.84 -2.51
CA TYR A 8 2.20 -10.39 -1.28
C TYR A 8 0.75 -10.90 -1.26
N VAL A 9 0.16 -10.92 -0.06
CA VAL A 9 -1.25 -11.23 0.14
C VAL A 9 -1.87 -10.11 0.97
N LEU A 10 -3.11 -9.75 0.64
CA LEU A 10 -3.87 -8.79 1.42
C LEU A 10 -4.70 -9.54 2.46
N SER A 11 -4.70 -9.03 3.69
CA SER A 11 -5.71 -9.47 4.65
C SER A 11 -7.08 -8.91 4.22
N PRO A 12 -8.20 -9.53 4.62
CA PRO A 12 -9.53 -9.01 4.29
C PRO A 12 -9.73 -7.54 4.73
N LEU A 13 -9.13 -7.13 5.86
CA LEU A 13 -9.18 -5.74 6.31
C LEU A 13 -8.38 -4.80 5.41
N ALA A 14 -7.21 -5.24 4.94
CA ALA A 14 -6.39 -4.44 4.02
C ALA A 14 -7.06 -4.26 2.65
N GLU A 15 -7.81 -5.26 2.19
CA GLU A 15 -8.61 -5.13 0.96
C GLU A 15 -9.78 -4.14 1.15
N ALA A 16 -10.47 -4.22 2.29
CA ALA A 16 -11.52 -3.25 2.64
C ALA A 16 -10.96 -1.82 2.78
N ASP A 17 -9.77 -1.66 3.37
CA ASP A 17 -9.08 -0.37 3.49
C ASP A 17 -8.81 0.23 2.10
N LEU A 18 -8.36 -0.57 1.12
CA LEU A 18 -8.13 -0.09 -0.25
C LEU A 18 -9.43 0.41 -0.91
N GLU A 19 -10.53 -0.33 -0.73
CA GLU A 19 -11.84 0.06 -1.26
C GLU A 19 -12.32 1.37 -0.63
N GLU A 20 -12.20 1.51 0.69
CA GLU A 20 -12.60 2.73 1.40
C GLU A 20 -11.74 3.93 0.98
N ILE A 21 -10.43 3.75 0.87
CA ILE A 21 -9.51 4.78 0.40
C ILE A 21 -9.87 5.22 -1.02
N TRP A 22 -10.13 4.27 -1.92
CA TRP A 22 -10.51 4.59 -3.30
C TRP A 22 -11.84 5.36 -3.34
N ARG A 23 -12.87 4.85 -2.65
CA ARG A 23 -14.20 5.45 -2.60
C ARG A 23 -14.14 6.87 -2.04
N TYR A 24 -13.50 7.05 -0.89
CA TYR A 24 -13.31 8.36 -0.28
C TYR A 24 -12.59 9.32 -1.23
N THR A 25 -11.54 8.85 -1.92
CA THR A 25 -10.78 9.69 -2.84
C THR A 25 -11.61 10.08 -4.07
N ALA A 26 -12.43 9.16 -4.59
CA ALA A 26 -13.29 9.39 -5.74
C ALA A 26 -14.40 10.40 -5.42
N GLU A 27 -15.02 10.27 -4.24
CA GLU A 27 -16.10 11.14 -3.77
C GLU A 27 -15.63 12.56 -3.46
N ASN A 28 -14.43 12.72 -2.90
CA ASN A 28 -13.93 14.02 -2.44
C ASN A 28 -13.15 14.79 -3.50
N TRP A 29 -12.58 14.13 -4.50
CA TRP A 29 -11.75 14.80 -5.51
C TRP A 29 -12.11 14.39 -6.94
N SER A 30 -11.87 13.13 -7.33
CA SER A 30 -12.28 12.59 -8.63
C SER A 30 -11.91 11.10 -8.76
N VAL A 31 -12.62 10.39 -9.64
CA VAL A 31 -12.26 9.01 -10.04
C VAL A 31 -10.81 8.93 -10.55
N LYS A 32 -10.37 9.89 -11.37
CA LYS A 32 -8.99 9.91 -11.88
C LYS A 32 -7.95 9.98 -10.74
N GLN A 33 -8.24 10.78 -9.71
CA GLN A 33 -7.37 10.88 -8.55
C GLN A 33 -7.39 9.59 -7.72
N ALA A 34 -8.56 8.95 -7.57
CA ALA A 34 -8.67 7.65 -6.89
C ALA A 34 -7.87 6.56 -7.61
N GLU A 35 -7.98 6.46 -8.93
CA GLU A 35 -7.18 5.52 -9.74
C GLU A 35 -5.67 5.76 -9.58
N THR A 36 -5.24 7.03 -9.68
CA THR A 36 -3.83 7.39 -9.54
C THR A 36 -3.31 7.03 -8.14
N TYR A 37 -4.11 7.30 -7.11
CA TYR A 37 -3.73 7.03 -5.73
C TYR A 37 -3.67 5.54 -5.43
N HIS A 38 -4.66 4.79 -5.89
CA HIS A 38 -4.73 3.33 -5.75
C HIS A 38 -3.57 2.64 -6.46
N ALA A 39 -3.26 3.04 -7.70
CA ALA A 39 -2.09 2.53 -8.43
C ALA A 39 -0.78 2.79 -7.65
N GLY A 40 -0.62 3.98 -7.06
CA GLY A 40 0.55 4.28 -6.24
C GLY A 40 0.70 3.36 -5.01
N ILE A 41 -0.42 2.99 -4.37
CA ILE A 41 -0.42 2.03 -3.26
C ILE A 41 -0.01 0.63 -3.74
N LEU A 42 -0.54 0.16 -4.88
CA LEU A 42 -0.16 -1.13 -5.46
C LEU A 42 1.33 -1.17 -5.86
N ASP A 43 1.85 -0.11 -6.47
CA ASP A 43 3.28 0.02 -6.78
C ASP A 43 4.16 -0.03 -5.52
N ALA A 44 3.66 0.50 -4.40
CA ALA A 44 4.35 0.38 -3.12
C ALA A 44 4.34 -1.06 -2.60
N PHE A 45 3.23 -1.80 -2.71
CA PHE A 45 3.19 -3.22 -2.36
C PHE A 45 4.17 -4.05 -3.19
N GLU A 46 4.18 -3.86 -4.51
CA GLU A 46 5.10 -4.56 -5.41
C GLU A 46 6.56 -4.21 -5.09
N GLY A 47 6.83 -2.94 -4.82
CA GLY A 47 8.16 -2.48 -4.39
C GLY A 47 8.61 -3.12 -3.08
N LEU A 48 7.71 -3.23 -2.09
CA LEU A 48 8.03 -3.87 -0.81
C LEU A 48 8.24 -5.37 -0.95
N ALA A 49 7.37 -6.05 -1.71
CA ALA A 49 7.46 -7.49 -1.91
C ALA A 49 8.71 -7.89 -2.72
N SER A 50 9.11 -7.06 -3.68
CA SER A 50 10.30 -7.25 -4.51
C SER A 50 11.63 -6.92 -3.80
N GLY A 51 11.56 -6.21 -2.67
CA GLY A 51 12.71 -5.63 -1.99
C GLY A 51 13.27 -4.36 -2.65
N LEU A 52 12.59 -3.80 -3.67
CA LEU A 52 12.94 -2.51 -4.27
C LEU A 52 12.59 -1.32 -3.35
N LYS A 53 11.66 -1.52 -2.42
CA LYS A 53 11.33 -0.60 -1.33
C LYS A 53 11.57 -1.31 0.00
N VAL A 54 11.97 -0.55 1.01
CA VAL A 54 12.25 -1.07 2.36
C VAL A 54 11.42 -0.29 3.35
N GLY A 55 10.58 -0.99 4.11
CA GLY A 55 9.83 -0.43 5.23
C GLY A 55 10.70 -0.20 6.47
N ARG A 56 10.17 0.55 7.43
CA ARG A 56 10.77 0.74 8.76
C ARG A 56 10.11 -0.20 9.75
N TYR A 57 10.77 -0.53 10.86
CA TYR A 57 10.11 -1.26 11.94
C TYR A 57 8.86 -0.51 12.44
N ALA A 58 7.78 -1.25 12.65
CA ALA A 58 6.59 -0.77 13.30
C ALA A 58 6.74 -0.96 14.81
N ASP A 59 6.73 0.16 15.54
CA ASP A 59 6.80 0.25 17.00
C ASP A 59 5.53 -0.25 17.71
N ILE A 60 4.45 -0.45 16.97
CA ILE A 60 3.14 -0.86 17.51
C ILE A 60 3.00 -2.38 17.67
N ARG A 61 3.81 -3.19 16.99
CA ARG A 61 3.73 -4.66 17.03
C ARG A 61 5.03 -5.30 16.56
N GLU A 62 5.57 -6.24 17.35
CA GLU A 62 6.79 -6.96 17.00
C GLU A 62 6.64 -7.73 15.68
N GLY A 63 7.71 -7.74 14.88
CA GLY A 63 7.76 -8.41 13.58
C GLY A 63 7.03 -7.68 12.45
N TYR A 64 6.42 -6.51 12.72
CA TYR A 64 5.79 -5.70 11.70
C TYR A 64 6.70 -4.58 11.20
N PHE A 65 6.47 -4.21 9.96
CA PHE A 65 7.07 -3.09 9.27
C PHE A 65 5.98 -2.09 8.85
N LYS A 66 6.40 -0.84 8.63
CA LYS A 66 5.56 0.26 8.14
C LYS A 66 6.24 0.99 6.99
N TYR A 67 5.44 1.38 6.00
CA TYR A 67 5.89 2.20 4.87
C TYR A 67 4.87 3.32 4.61
N ALA A 68 5.34 4.57 4.65
CA ALA A 68 4.48 5.72 4.40
C ALA A 68 4.33 5.97 2.90
N ILE A 69 3.10 6.14 2.44
CA ILE A 69 2.77 6.57 1.08
C ILE A 69 1.77 7.71 1.13
N SER A 70 2.21 8.90 0.75
CA SER A 70 1.39 10.12 0.83
C SER A 70 0.74 10.27 2.20
N SER A 71 -0.60 10.20 2.27
CA SER A 71 -1.39 10.38 3.49
C SER A 71 -1.69 9.09 4.25
N HIS A 72 -1.21 7.93 3.77
CA HIS A 72 -1.50 6.62 4.37
C HIS A 72 -0.21 5.86 4.74
N VAL A 73 -0.34 4.87 5.62
CA VAL A 73 0.76 4.02 6.06
C VAL A 73 0.39 2.56 5.84
N ILE A 74 1.24 1.86 5.10
CA ILE A 74 1.12 0.41 4.85
C ILE A 74 1.79 -0.32 6.01
N TYR A 75 1.05 -1.14 6.74
CA TYR A 75 1.59 -2.06 7.73
C TYR A 75 1.66 -3.48 7.17
N TYR A 76 2.81 -4.13 7.29
CA TYR A 76 3.05 -5.45 6.71
C TYR A 76 4.03 -6.27 7.54
N ARG A 77 4.12 -7.57 7.25
CA ARG A 77 5.10 -8.52 7.81
C ARG A 77 5.39 -9.62 6.81
#